data_AF-A0A841EYP7-F1
#
_entry.id   AF-A0A841EYP7-F1
#
_cell.length_a   1.000
_cell.length_b   1.000
_cell.length_c   1.000
_cell.angle_alpha   90.00
_cell.angle_beta   90.00
_cell.angle_gamma   90.00
#
_symmetry.space_group_name_H-M   'P 1'
#
loop_
_entity.id
_entity.type
_entity.pdbx_description
1 polymer ?
#
loop_
_entity_poly.entity_id
_entity_poly.type
_entity_poly.pdbx_seq_one_letter_code
_entity_poly.pdbx_strand_id
1 'polypeptide(L)'
;MKGAGRTGSIRSAGKAGSVKRAGGAGGVVTTGKSGRARAVPHAGRAARASRAALAGRAQGRLRQGSAQRRHASAQGRRAAARAKQRTAMRRAPQPAPHASSPQAMPASGAGPAPRQTTHPPGVVALPAGREGAATSAGSANGVPPAAAQQAAQAAVPGGYAAGYRDGVYAGGEALVAKHIPPDHILPAVAAADLIAAGFRQYAPSLTRLTSPHELAGHIMVALDEQRPLSVVRLGDGELLTLAADTVLPALEVQELAPFLPYAGVPCSTPDIRAMLAEAIQGADWVGVPISRAPTFQGLLFPVLRHFGINWSSLKLTSSTINYSLHHSRLLLPILQGRRVLLIGSQAAELGVLLHQHGVQITGILPSVAGMADIPRVMQHAAEQTFDIALVAAGIPAVVLCRRIAGELGKVAFDFGHLADKLVTGELQL
;
A
#
# COMPACT_ATOMS: atom_id res chain seq x y z
N MET A 1 27.84 -65.65 33.85
CA MET A 1 29.17 -65.31 33.32
C MET A 1 29.70 -64.09 34.06
N LYS A 2 31.00 -64.13 34.43
CA LYS A 2 31.87 -63.12 35.08
C LYS A 2 31.72 -61.72 34.45
N GLY A 3 31.97 -60.56 35.06
CA GLY A 3 32.49 -60.05 36.36
C GLY A 3 32.30 -58.50 36.35
N ALA A 4 32.01 -57.80 37.46
CA ALA A 4 32.94 -57.23 38.46
C ALA A 4 34.16 -56.51 37.84
N GLY A 5 34.56 -55.26 38.14
CA GLY A 5 34.10 -54.21 39.07
C GLY A 5 35.25 -53.24 39.40
N ARG A 6 34.93 -52.01 39.85
CA ARG A 6 35.69 -51.12 40.79
C ARG A 6 37.10 -50.59 40.35
N THR A 7 37.70 -49.47 40.79
CA THR A 7 37.47 -48.36 41.76
C THR A 7 38.66 -47.37 41.72
N GLY A 8 38.47 -46.14 42.23
CA GLY A 8 39.50 -45.29 42.90
C GLY A 8 39.84 -43.99 42.16
N SER A 9 39.58 -42.75 42.60
CA SER A 9 39.66 -42.01 43.89
C SER A 9 41.07 -41.58 44.33
N ILE A 10 41.22 -40.26 44.59
CA ILE A 10 42.02 -39.51 45.62
C ILE A 10 42.15 -38.04 45.12
N ARG A 11 41.47 -37.02 45.70
CA ARG A 11 41.86 -36.05 46.79
C ARG A 11 43.03 -35.10 46.40
N SER A 12 43.12 -33.79 46.74
CA SER A 12 42.56 -32.97 47.84
C SER A 12 42.81 -31.44 47.67
N ALA A 13 41.99 -30.62 48.36
CA ALA A 13 42.27 -29.34 49.08
C ALA A 13 42.76 -28.09 48.29
N GLY A 14 42.34 -26.84 48.55
CA GLY A 14 41.45 -26.21 49.54
C GLY A 14 41.92 -24.77 49.81
N LYS A 15 41.02 -23.78 49.94
CA LYS A 15 41.13 -22.67 50.94
C LYS A 15 39.92 -21.73 50.94
N ALA A 16 39.58 -21.32 52.16
CA ALA A 16 38.49 -20.45 52.57
C ALA A 16 38.87 -18.96 52.53
N GLY A 17 37.84 -18.10 52.55
CA GLY A 17 37.98 -16.66 52.82
C GLY A 17 36.62 -15.95 52.85
N SER A 18 36.03 -15.87 54.05
CA SER A 18 34.81 -15.12 54.38
C SER A 18 35.15 -13.83 55.15
N VAL A 19 34.60 -12.65 54.82
CA VAL A 19 34.28 -11.56 55.80
C VAL A 19 33.20 -10.59 55.26
N LYS A 20 32.03 -10.59 55.94
CA LYS A 20 31.11 -9.52 56.45
C LYS A 20 30.91 -8.15 55.74
N ARG A 21 29.61 -7.79 55.51
CA ARG A 21 28.72 -6.73 56.11
C ARG A 21 29.10 -5.26 55.83
N ALA A 22 28.21 -4.24 55.81
CA ALA A 22 26.76 -4.06 55.76
C ALA A 22 26.50 -2.53 55.62
N GLY A 23 25.29 -2.13 55.22
CA GLY A 23 24.69 -0.80 55.41
C GLY A 23 25.13 0.26 54.38
N GLY A 24 24.29 1.15 53.88
CA GLY A 24 22.97 1.58 54.33
C GLY A 24 22.83 3.07 54.03
N ALA A 25 21.79 3.40 53.27
CA ALA A 25 21.22 4.70 52.89
C ALA A 25 21.67 6.01 53.57
N GLY A 26 21.79 7.05 52.72
CA GLY A 26 20.93 8.25 52.78
C GLY A 26 21.40 9.44 53.63
N GLY A 27 21.31 10.65 53.06
CA GLY A 27 21.26 11.88 53.86
C GLY A 27 21.91 13.12 53.23
N VAL A 28 21.12 13.87 52.47
CA VAL A 28 21.31 15.26 52.04
C VAL A 28 21.42 16.21 53.24
N VAL A 29 22.30 17.22 53.22
CA VAL A 29 22.05 18.62 53.67
C VAL A 29 23.10 19.58 53.05
N THR A 30 22.59 20.78 52.79
CA THR A 30 23.01 21.97 52.02
C THR A 30 24.07 22.91 52.62
N THR A 31 24.40 23.94 51.81
CA THR A 31 24.99 25.28 52.08
C THR A 31 26.49 25.40 51.78
N GLY A 32 27.01 26.44 51.13
CA GLY A 32 26.45 27.64 50.48
C GLY A 32 27.58 28.58 50.04
N LYS A 33 27.24 29.58 49.19
CA LYS A 33 27.96 30.86 48.90
C LYS A 33 29.38 30.73 48.29
N SER A 34 29.90 31.57 47.39
CA SER A 34 29.62 32.92 46.90
C SER A 34 30.62 33.20 45.76
N GLY A 35 30.31 34.05 44.78
CA GLY A 35 31.36 34.61 43.91
C GLY A 35 30.83 35.32 42.66
N ARG A 36 31.09 36.62 42.57
CA ARG A 36 30.50 37.60 41.64
C ARG A 36 31.37 37.80 40.38
N ALA A 37 30.66 38.17 39.30
CA ALA A 37 30.96 39.26 38.34
C ALA A 37 31.90 39.07 37.13
N ARG A 38 31.27 39.28 35.95
CA ARG A 38 31.62 40.13 34.78
C ARG A 38 33.02 39.99 34.15
N ALA A 39 33.06 39.70 32.84
CA ALA A 39 33.12 40.72 31.77
C ALA A 39 33.21 40.09 30.37
N VAL A 40 32.53 40.72 29.41
CA VAL A 40 32.65 40.52 27.96
C VAL A 40 33.67 41.55 27.43
N PRO A 41 34.39 41.27 26.33
CA PRO A 41 34.14 42.11 25.15
C PRO A 41 34.10 41.34 23.82
N HIS A 42 33.36 41.94 22.89
CA HIS A 42 33.22 41.63 21.47
C HIS A 42 34.48 41.91 20.63
N ALA A 43 34.59 41.19 19.52
CA ALA A 43 34.97 41.60 18.15
C ALA A 43 35.78 40.44 17.50
N GLY A 44 35.63 40.04 16.24
CA GLY A 44 35.00 40.68 15.09
C GLY A 44 35.89 40.44 13.87
N ARG A 45 35.31 39.75 12.88
CA ARG A 45 35.66 39.73 11.44
C ARG A 45 36.91 38.99 10.91
N ALA A 46 36.59 38.28 9.83
CA ALA A 46 37.42 37.59 8.87
C ALA A 46 38.28 38.52 8.00
N ALA A 47 39.40 38.00 7.50
CA ALA A 47 40.08 38.49 6.32
C ALA A 47 40.65 37.32 5.50
N ARG A 48 40.15 37.17 4.27
CA ARG A 48 40.78 36.46 3.15
C ARG A 48 41.85 37.36 2.54
N ALA A 49 43.02 36.80 2.27
CA ALA A 49 44.00 37.22 1.26
C ALA A 49 44.96 36.01 1.09
N SER A 50 45.56 35.64 -0.05
CA SER A 50 46.06 36.45 -1.16
C SER A 50 46.42 35.56 -2.37
N ARG A 51 46.24 36.17 -3.56
CA ARG A 51 47.17 36.23 -4.70
C ARG A 51 47.60 34.98 -5.47
N ALA A 52 47.18 35.02 -6.74
CA ALA A 52 47.79 34.39 -7.90
C ALA A 52 49.07 35.10 -8.39
N ALA A 53 49.73 34.38 -9.31
CA ALA A 53 50.61 34.81 -10.41
C ALA A 53 52.13 34.62 -10.19
N LEU A 54 52.72 33.73 -11.01
CA LEU A 54 53.72 34.12 -12.01
C LEU A 54 53.99 33.00 -13.01
N ALA A 55 54.07 33.40 -14.28
CA ALA A 55 54.22 32.58 -15.48
C ALA A 55 55.69 32.34 -15.84
N GLY A 56 55.96 31.28 -16.61
CA GLY A 56 57.25 31.02 -17.25
C GLY A 56 57.10 30.11 -18.48
N ARG A 57 57.50 30.64 -19.64
CA ARG A 57 57.39 30.11 -21.02
C ARG A 57 58.24 28.85 -21.28
N ALA A 58 57.86 28.00 -22.26
CA ALA A 58 58.54 27.89 -23.57
C ALA A 58 58.07 26.68 -24.43
N GLN A 59 57.68 27.02 -25.67
CA GLN A 59 57.98 26.37 -26.97
C GLN A 59 57.68 24.87 -27.24
N GLY A 60 56.73 24.66 -28.17
CA GLY A 60 57.08 24.14 -29.50
C GLY A 60 56.72 22.68 -29.84
N ARG A 61 55.66 22.46 -30.64
CA ARG A 61 55.75 21.97 -32.04
C ARG A 61 54.38 21.70 -32.65
N LEU A 62 54.28 22.12 -33.91
CA LEU A 62 53.19 21.98 -34.87
C LEU A 62 52.94 20.52 -35.29
N ARG A 63 51.67 20.18 -35.55
CA ARG A 63 51.27 19.58 -36.84
C ARG A 63 49.75 19.72 -37.07
N GLN A 64 49.45 20.40 -38.18
CA GLN A 64 48.14 20.55 -38.81
C GLN A 64 47.74 19.28 -39.58
N GLY A 65 46.42 19.09 -39.76
CA GLY A 65 45.82 18.12 -40.68
C GLY A 65 44.30 18.15 -40.60
N SER A 66 43.67 19.21 -41.13
CA SER A 66 42.78 19.15 -42.31
C SER A 66 41.36 18.66 -42.04
N ALA A 67 40.45 19.63 -41.89
CA ALA A 67 39.03 19.49 -42.14
C ALA A 67 38.76 19.39 -43.64
N GLN A 68 37.90 18.45 -44.06
CA GLN A 68 36.77 18.64 -45.00
C GLN A 68 36.31 17.29 -45.58
N ARG A 69 34.99 17.22 -45.83
CA ARG A 69 34.24 16.28 -46.70
C ARG A 69 33.81 14.93 -46.10
N ARG A 70 32.53 14.84 -45.68
CA ARG A 70 31.39 14.46 -46.56
C ARG A 70 30.08 14.33 -45.77
N HIS A 71 29.15 15.23 -46.07
CA HIS A 71 27.71 15.01 -45.94
C HIS A 71 27.30 13.84 -46.85
N ALA A 72 26.85 12.74 -46.27
CA ALA A 72 26.01 11.74 -46.94
C ALA A 72 25.32 10.86 -45.89
N SER A 73 24.06 10.50 -46.17
CA SER A 73 23.25 9.42 -45.57
C SER A 73 22.07 9.76 -44.61
N ALA A 74 21.48 10.96 -44.71
CA ALA A 74 20.10 11.17 -44.21
C ALA A 74 19.00 10.67 -45.18
N GLN A 75 19.33 10.37 -46.45
CA GLN A 75 18.38 9.87 -47.45
C GLN A 75 18.27 8.33 -47.55
N GLY A 76 19.21 7.57 -46.97
CA GLY A 76 19.19 6.10 -47.01
C GLY A 76 18.19 5.43 -46.04
N ARG A 77 17.78 6.13 -44.97
CA ARG A 77 16.89 5.57 -43.94
C ARG A 77 15.40 5.74 -44.24
N ARG A 78 15.02 6.62 -45.17
CA ARG A 78 13.62 6.83 -45.61
C ARG A 78 13.16 5.87 -46.73
N ALA A 79 14.09 5.28 -47.48
CA ALA A 79 13.77 4.30 -48.53
C ALA A 79 13.46 2.90 -47.97
N ALA A 80 14.10 2.50 -46.85
CA ALA A 80 13.88 1.20 -46.22
C ALA A 80 12.54 1.09 -45.45
N ALA A 81 11.96 2.22 -45.02
CA ALA A 81 10.66 2.25 -44.33
C ALA A 81 9.46 2.14 -45.29
N ARG A 82 9.59 2.63 -46.54
CA ARG A 82 8.52 2.54 -47.56
C ARG A 82 8.41 1.17 -48.24
N ALA A 83 9.45 0.34 -48.19
CA ALA A 83 9.42 -1.02 -48.74
C ALA A 83 8.68 -2.03 -47.83
N LYS A 84 8.64 -1.80 -46.50
CA LYS A 84 7.92 -2.67 -45.55
C LYS A 84 6.40 -2.39 -45.46
N GLN A 85 5.94 -1.22 -45.90
CA GLN A 85 4.50 -0.89 -45.95
C GLN A 85 3.78 -1.41 -47.20
N ARG A 86 4.48 -1.77 -48.29
CA ARG A 86 3.85 -2.29 -49.52
C ARG A 86 3.62 -3.81 -49.51
N THR A 87 4.24 -4.55 -48.59
CA THR A 87 4.05 -6.01 -48.43
C THR A 87 2.98 -6.39 -47.40
N ALA A 88 2.49 -5.44 -46.60
CA ALA A 88 1.42 -5.66 -45.61
C ALA A 88 -0.01 -5.36 -46.13
N MET A 89 -0.15 -4.75 -47.33
CA MET A 89 -1.46 -4.47 -47.96
C MET A 89 -1.90 -5.51 -49.00
N ARG A 90 -1.27 -6.68 -49.04
CA ARG A 90 -1.57 -7.76 -50.01
C ARG A 90 -1.93 -9.08 -49.32
N ARG A 91 -2.84 -9.03 -48.35
CA ARG A 91 -3.55 -10.18 -47.77
C ARG A 91 -4.82 -9.69 -47.07
N ALA A 92 -5.82 -9.32 -47.86
CA ALA A 92 -7.20 -9.23 -47.39
C ALA A 92 -7.83 -10.63 -47.46
N PRO A 93 -8.41 -11.17 -46.37
CA PRO A 93 -9.18 -12.40 -46.43
C PRO A 93 -10.52 -12.16 -47.13
N GLN A 94 -10.89 -13.08 -48.03
CA GLN A 94 -12.18 -13.08 -48.73
C GLN A 94 -13.36 -13.30 -47.76
N PRO A 95 -14.56 -12.76 -48.08
CA PRO A 95 -15.76 -12.95 -47.27
C PRO A 95 -16.31 -14.37 -47.38
N ALA A 96 -16.70 -14.93 -46.24
CA ALA A 96 -17.38 -16.22 -46.14
C ALA A 96 -18.84 -16.13 -46.65
N PRO A 97 -19.40 -17.22 -47.21
CA PRO A 97 -20.71 -17.21 -47.85
C PRO A 97 -21.87 -17.14 -46.86
N HIS A 98 -22.94 -16.49 -47.32
CA HIS A 98 -24.22 -16.28 -46.65
C HIS A 98 -24.85 -17.58 -46.11
N ALA A 99 -25.13 -17.60 -44.81
CA ALA A 99 -26.03 -18.57 -44.19
C ALA A 99 -27.39 -17.91 -43.91
N SER A 100 -28.42 -18.62 -44.34
CA SER A 100 -29.81 -18.23 -44.43
C SER A 100 -30.46 -17.84 -43.11
N SER A 101 -31.31 -16.81 -43.17
CA SER A 101 -32.21 -16.36 -42.12
C SER A 101 -33.22 -17.43 -41.69
N PRO A 102 -33.46 -17.65 -40.40
CA PRO A 102 -34.67 -18.31 -39.93
C PRO A 102 -35.81 -17.31 -39.81
N GLN A 103 -36.96 -17.73 -40.36
CA GLN A 103 -38.24 -17.03 -40.39
C GLN A 103 -38.76 -16.63 -39.01
N ALA A 104 -39.36 -15.45 -38.97
CA ALA A 104 -40.26 -15.01 -37.91
C ALA A 104 -41.55 -15.86 -37.94
N MET A 105 -42.01 -16.28 -36.76
CA MET A 105 -43.38 -16.74 -36.52
C MET A 105 -44.08 -15.78 -35.55
N PRO A 106 -45.41 -15.61 -35.71
CA PRO A 106 -46.12 -14.42 -35.25
C PRO A 106 -46.56 -14.48 -33.79
N ALA A 107 -46.69 -13.27 -33.22
CA ALA A 107 -47.37 -13.00 -31.97
C ALA A 107 -48.85 -13.40 -32.04
N SER A 108 -49.35 -14.01 -30.98
CA SER A 108 -50.78 -14.23 -30.74
C SER A 108 -51.05 -14.10 -29.24
N GLY A 109 -52.08 -13.34 -28.88
CA GLY A 109 -52.71 -13.40 -27.57
C GLY A 109 -52.85 -12.06 -26.85
N ALA A 110 -53.90 -11.33 -27.20
CA ALA A 110 -54.40 -10.21 -26.43
C ALA A 110 -55.23 -10.70 -25.22
N GLY A 111 -54.87 -10.21 -24.02
CA GLY A 111 -55.75 -9.90 -22.88
C GLY A 111 -56.20 -11.04 -21.95
N PRO A 112 -56.70 -10.74 -20.72
CA PRO A 112 -56.97 -9.40 -20.14
C PRO A 112 -56.32 -9.14 -18.75
N ALA A 113 -56.49 -7.90 -18.31
CA ALA A 113 -55.98 -7.25 -17.09
C ALA A 113 -56.71 -7.70 -15.79
N PRO A 114 -56.29 -7.21 -14.60
CA PRO A 114 -56.21 -7.98 -13.35
C PRO A 114 -57.48 -7.99 -12.49
N ARG A 115 -57.66 -9.06 -11.70
CA ARG A 115 -58.60 -9.09 -10.58
C ARG A 115 -57.91 -8.63 -9.29
N GLN A 116 -58.52 -7.62 -8.69
CA GLN A 116 -58.29 -7.16 -7.32
C GLN A 116 -58.52 -8.32 -6.33
N THR A 117 -57.56 -8.56 -5.44
CA THR A 117 -57.76 -9.38 -4.25
C THR A 117 -57.33 -8.58 -3.03
N THR A 118 -58.30 -8.45 -2.14
CA THR A 118 -58.28 -7.83 -0.82
C THR A 118 -57.30 -8.53 0.13
N HIS A 119 -56.49 -7.77 0.85
CA HIS A 119 -55.68 -8.25 1.97
C HIS A 119 -56.52 -8.30 3.26
N PRO A 120 -56.42 -9.37 4.07
CA PRO A 120 -56.57 -9.30 5.52
C PRO A 120 -55.19 -9.32 6.22
N PRO A 121 -55.07 -8.74 7.42
CA PRO A 121 -53.79 -8.53 8.09
C PRO A 121 -53.32 -9.80 8.80
N GLY A 122 -52.11 -10.26 8.49
CA GLY A 122 -51.48 -11.43 9.10
C GLY A 122 -50.04 -11.12 9.44
N VAL A 123 -49.75 -11.15 10.74
CA VAL A 123 -48.45 -11.00 11.38
C VAL A 123 -47.46 -12.01 10.77
N VAL A 124 -46.34 -11.51 10.23
CA VAL A 124 -45.17 -12.34 9.90
C VAL A 124 -43.92 -11.66 10.48
N ALA A 125 -43.31 -12.36 11.43
CA ALA A 125 -42.06 -12.01 12.06
C ALA A 125 -40.91 -12.00 11.05
N LEU A 126 -40.09 -10.95 11.08
CA LEU A 126 -38.81 -10.88 10.37
C LEU A 126 -37.70 -11.45 11.26
N PRO A 127 -36.83 -12.34 10.76
CA PRO A 127 -35.67 -12.81 11.49
C PRO A 127 -34.55 -11.76 11.47
N ALA A 128 -33.90 -11.62 12.63
CA ALA A 128 -32.71 -10.80 12.83
C ALA A 128 -31.54 -11.28 11.94
N GLY A 129 -30.86 -10.34 11.28
CA GLY A 129 -29.74 -10.65 10.41
C GLY A 129 -28.90 -9.44 10.00
N ARG A 130 -27.86 -9.18 10.81
CA ARG A 130 -26.55 -8.62 10.45
C ARG A 130 -26.48 -7.22 9.84
N GLU A 131 -26.34 -6.23 10.73
CA GLU A 131 -25.48 -5.07 10.49
C GLU A 131 -24.07 -5.39 11.00
N GLY A 132 -23.05 -5.06 10.21
CA GLY A 132 -21.66 -5.27 10.60
C GLY A 132 -20.69 -4.96 9.46
N ALA A 133 -20.53 -3.68 9.13
CA ALA A 133 -19.33 -3.14 8.48
C ALA A 133 -19.46 -1.61 8.30
N ALA A 134 -19.32 -0.83 9.38
CA ALA A 134 -18.94 0.59 9.30
C ALA A 134 -18.74 1.22 10.69
N THR A 135 -17.80 0.75 11.51
CA THR A 135 -17.34 1.55 12.67
C THR A 135 -15.93 1.15 13.11
N SER A 136 -14.93 1.94 12.74
CA SER A 136 -13.76 2.17 13.60
C SER A 136 -12.97 3.38 13.07
N ALA A 137 -13.46 4.58 13.38
CA ALA A 137 -12.68 5.81 13.30
C ALA A 137 -12.80 6.53 14.66
N GLY A 138 -11.65 6.74 15.30
CA GLY A 138 -11.33 7.82 16.24
C GLY A 138 -12.35 8.19 17.31
N SER A 139 -12.09 7.72 18.54
CA SER A 139 -12.68 8.27 19.77
C SER A 139 -12.07 9.65 20.08
N ALA A 140 -12.88 10.71 20.03
CA ALA A 140 -12.64 11.95 20.78
C ALA A 140 -13.96 12.72 20.97
N ASN A 141 -14.25 13.06 22.23
CA ASN A 141 -15.29 13.95 22.76
C ASN A 141 -16.73 13.41 22.81
N GLY A 142 -17.12 12.97 24.00
CA GLY A 142 -18.48 12.62 24.35
C GLY A 142 -19.42 13.81 24.27
N VAL A 143 -20.36 13.74 23.32
CA VAL A 143 -21.57 14.56 23.33
C VAL A 143 -22.54 13.94 24.33
N PRO A 144 -23.17 14.71 25.23
CA PRO A 144 -24.13 14.16 26.18
C PRO A 144 -25.33 13.51 25.46
N PRO A 145 -25.85 12.37 25.98
CA PRO A 145 -26.82 11.51 25.29
C PRO A 145 -28.13 12.20 24.88
N ALA A 146 -28.46 13.35 25.48
CA ALA A 146 -29.65 14.13 25.16
C ALA A 146 -29.60 14.78 23.75
N ALA A 147 -28.42 15.17 23.25
CA ALA A 147 -28.32 15.84 21.95
C ALA A 147 -28.36 14.85 20.76
N ALA A 148 -27.85 13.63 20.94
CA ALA A 148 -27.94 12.57 19.94
C ALA A 148 -29.38 12.01 19.79
N GLN A 149 -30.14 11.96 20.89
CA GLN A 149 -31.56 11.57 20.87
C GLN A 149 -32.45 12.64 20.22
N GLN A 150 -32.12 13.93 20.34
CA GLN A 150 -32.84 15.00 19.64
C GLN A 150 -32.48 15.10 18.15
N ALA A 151 -31.25 14.78 17.74
CA ALA A 151 -30.87 14.73 16.33
C ALA A 151 -31.50 13.53 15.59
N ALA A 152 -31.64 12.38 16.25
CA ALA A 152 -32.34 11.21 15.69
C ALA A 152 -33.86 11.41 15.59
N GLN A 153 -34.44 12.29 16.41
CA GLN A 153 -35.88 12.63 16.37
C GLN A 153 -36.22 13.79 15.41
N ALA A 154 -35.22 14.38 14.75
CA ALA A 154 -35.39 15.44 13.74
C ALA A 154 -35.18 14.96 12.30
N ALA A 155 -35.06 13.65 12.06
CA ALA A 155 -35.05 13.11 10.70
C ALA A 155 -36.47 13.20 10.12
N VAL A 156 -36.73 14.27 9.38
CA VAL A 156 -37.98 14.44 8.61
C VAL A 156 -38.19 13.19 7.75
N PRO A 157 -39.32 12.46 7.89
CA PRO A 157 -39.63 11.33 7.01
C PRO A 157 -39.61 11.81 5.56
N GLY A 158 -38.63 11.35 4.77
CA GLY A 158 -38.46 11.73 3.36
C GLY A 158 -37.16 12.45 3.00
N GLY A 159 -36.38 12.95 3.97
CA GLY A 159 -35.11 13.64 3.69
C GLY A 159 -34.06 12.76 3.00
N TYR A 160 -33.91 11.51 3.46
CA TYR A 160 -33.01 10.54 2.83
C TYR A 160 -33.42 10.20 1.40
N ALA A 161 -34.72 9.95 1.17
CA ALA A 161 -35.23 9.62 -0.15
C ALA A 161 -35.11 10.80 -1.13
N ALA A 162 -35.29 12.04 -0.65
CA ALA A 162 -35.05 13.25 -1.44
C ALA A 162 -33.57 13.38 -1.81
N GLY A 163 -32.66 13.31 -0.83
CA GLY A 163 -31.23 13.38 -1.08
C GLY A 163 -30.71 12.29 -2.01
N TYR A 164 -31.25 11.07 -1.92
CA TYR A 164 -30.93 9.99 -2.86
C TYR A 164 -31.37 10.34 -4.29
N ARG A 165 -32.60 10.81 -4.49
CA ARG A 165 -33.09 11.22 -5.83
C ARG A 165 -32.26 12.36 -6.41
N ASP A 166 -31.96 13.37 -5.60
CA ASP A 166 -31.17 14.52 -6.02
C ASP A 166 -29.75 14.10 -6.39
N GLY A 167 -29.15 13.17 -5.64
CA GLY A 167 -27.85 12.58 -5.94
C GLY A 167 -27.84 11.76 -7.23
N VAL A 168 -28.85 10.91 -7.47
CA VAL A 168 -29.00 10.15 -8.71
C VAL A 168 -29.16 11.08 -9.91
N TYR A 169 -29.97 12.14 -9.77
CA TYR A 169 -30.13 13.14 -10.82
C TYR A 169 -28.81 13.89 -11.07
N ALA A 170 -28.22 14.51 -10.04
CA ALA A 170 -27.02 15.34 -10.20
C ALA A 170 -25.79 14.54 -10.68
N GLY A 171 -25.62 13.31 -10.20
CA GLY A 171 -24.48 12.44 -10.52
C GLY A 171 -24.68 11.57 -11.77
N GLY A 172 -25.89 11.47 -12.30
CA GLY A 172 -26.23 10.64 -13.46
C GLY A 172 -26.91 11.45 -14.55
N GLU A 173 -28.22 11.69 -14.40
CA GLU A 173 -29.06 12.29 -15.44
C GLU A 173 -28.60 13.69 -15.85
N ALA A 174 -28.20 14.53 -14.90
CA ALA A 174 -27.70 15.87 -15.17
C ALA A 174 -26.36 15.86 -15.94
N LEU A 175 -25.55 14.81 -15.79
CA LEU A 175 -24.34 14.63 -16.60
C LEU A 175 -24.68 14.21 -18.03
N VAL A 176 -25.66 13.33 -18.20
CA VAL A 176 -26.17 12.93 -19.52
C VAL A 176 -26.78 14.13 -20.25
N ALA A 177 -27.58 14.95 -19.56
CA ALA A 177 -28.24 16.12 -20.12
C ALA A 177 -27.26 17.12 -20.76
N LYS A 178 -26.03 17.26 -20.22
CA LYS A 178 -24.98 18.13 -20.80
C LYS A 178 -24.55 17.72 -22.22
N HIS A 179 -24.85 16.49 -22.62
CA HIS A 179 -24.51 15.94 -23.94
C HIS A 179 -25.71 15.88 -24.91
N ILE A 180 -26.93 16.13 -24.43
CA ILE A 180 -28.12 16.15 -25.28
C ILE A 180 -28.24 17.56 -25.91
N PRO A 181 -28.28 17.68 -27.26
CA PRO A 181 -28.49 18.98 -27.90
C PRO A 181 -29.82 19.63 -27.48
N PRO A 182 -29.95 20.98 -27.51
CA PRO A 182 -31.12 21.69 -26.99
C PRO A 182 -32.47 21.32 -27.64
N ASP A 183 -32.44 20.79 -28.86
CA ASP A 183 -33.58 20.41 -29.70
C ASP A 183 -33.79 18.89 -29.76
N HIS A 184 -33.13 18.12 -28.90
CA HIS A 184 -33.20 16.67 -28.88
C HIS A 184 -33.70 16.15 -27.53
N ILE A 185 -34.32 14.97 -27.55
CA ILE A 185 -34.61 14.18 -26.35
C ILE A 185 -33.93 12.81 -26.49
N LEU A 186 -33.58 12.21 -25.35
CA LEU A 186 -33.13 10.82 -25.28
C LEU A 186 -34.27 9.95 -24.72
N PRO A 187 -35.10 9.32 -25.58
CA PRO A 187 -36.30 8.62 -25.12
C PRO A 187 -35.94 7.27 -24.47
N ALA A 188 -36.54 7.00 -23.29
CA ALA A 188 -36.54 5.70 -22.64
C ALA A 188 -35.15 5.07 -22.37
N VAL A 189 -34.13 5.89 -22.15
CA VAL A 189 -32.78 5.45 -21.75
C VAL A 189 -32.35 6.27 -20.55
N ALA A 190 -32.08 5.61 -19.43
CA ALA A 190 -31.56 6.26 -18.22
C ALA A 190 -30.03 6.36 -18.26
N ALA A 191 -29.45 7.21 -17.41
CA ALA A 191 -28.00 7.30 -17.24
C ALA A 191 -27.35 5.95 -16.91
N ALA A 192 -28.04 5.09 -16.14
CA ALA A 192 -27.57 3.74 -15.82
C ALA A 192 -27.43 2.85 -17.07
N ASP A 193 -28.36 2.96 -18.03
CA ASP A 193 -28.31 2.20 -19.28
C ASP A 193 -27.14 2.63 -20.16
N LEU A 194 -26.88 3.94 -20.21
CA LEU A 194 -25.72 4.51 -20.89
C LEU A 194 -24.42 4.07 -20.24
N ILE A 195 -24.34 4.08 -18.91
CA ILE A 195 -23.18 3.57 -18.16
C ILE A 195 -22.97 2.09 -18.45
N ALA A 196 -24.02 1.27 -18.46
CA ALA A 196 -23.91 -0.15 -18.75
C ALA A 196 -23.46 -0.40 -20.20
N ALA A 197 -23.97 0.37 -21.17
CA ALA A 197 -23.54 0.30 -22.57
C ALA A 197 -22.08 0.73 -22.74
N GLY A 198 -21.69 1.86 -22.14
CA GLY A 198 -20.30 2.31 -22.14
C GLY A 198 -19.37 1.31 -21.44
N PHE A 199 -19.78 0.75 -20.30
CA PHE A 199 -19.00 -0.27 -19.61
C PHE A 199 -18.72 -1.48 -20.50
N ARG A 200 -19.70 -1.96 -21.27
CA ARG A 200 -19.48 -3.07 -22.23
C ARG A 200 -18.37 -2.75 -23.25
N GLN A 201 -18.24 -1.49 -23.66
CA GLN A 201 -17.16 -1.05 -24.55
C GLN A 201 -15.78 -1.07 -23.86
N TYR A 202 -15.72 -0.73 -22.57
CA TYR A 202 -14.48 -0.72 -21.79
C TYR A 202 -14.17 -2.05 -21.10
N ALA A 203 -15.09 -3.01 -21.05
CA ALA A 203 -14.89 -4.30 -20.40
C ALA A 203 -13.62 -5.05 -20.88
N PRO A 204 -13.24 -5.03 -22.18
CA PRO A 204 -11.99 -5.64 -22.63
C PRO A 204 -10.71 -4.97 -22.10
N SER A 205 -10.81 -3.73 -21.60
CA SER A 205 -9.68 -3.00 -21.00
C SER A 205 -9.50 -3.26 -19.49
N LEU A 206 -10.40 -4.06 -18.90
CA LEU A 206 -10.28 -4.43 -17.49
C LEU A 206 -8.99 -5.20 -17.25
N THR A 207 -8.25 -4.76 -16.23
CA THR A 207 -7.05 -5.45 -15.79
C THR A 207 -7.40 -6.41 -14.67
N ARG A 208 -7.04 -7.67 -14.84
CA ARG A 208 -7.22 -8.69 -13.82
C ARG A 208 -6.20 -8.48 -12.69
N LEU A 209 -6.69 -8.44 -11.46
CA LEU A 209 -5.85 -8.51 -10.26
C LEU A 209 -5.56 -9.98 -9.93
N THR A 210 -4.36 -10.26 -9.45
CA THR A 210 -3.96 -11.59 -9.01
C THR A 210 -4.72 -11.99 -7.76
N SER A 211 -5.30 -13.18 -7.77
CA SER A 211 -6.11 -13.70 -6.67
C SER A 211 -5.27 -14.08 -5.45
N PRO A 212 -5.89 -14.25 -4.26
CA PRO A 212 -5.20 -14.72 -3.06
C PRO A 212 -4.51 -16.07 -3.26
N HIS A 213 -5.14 -17.01 -3.96
CA HIS A 213 -4.56 -18.33 -4.22
C HIS A 213 -3.34 -18.27 -5.13
N GLU A 214 -3.41 -17.50 -6.21
CA GLU A 214 -2.27 -17.32 -7.11
C GLU A 214 -1.10 -16.63 -6.40
N LEU A 215 -1.38 -15.57 -5.63
CA LEU A 215 -0.33 -14.89 -4.88
C LEU A 215 0.27 -15.80 -3.80
N ALA A 216 -0.54 -16.56 -3.08
CA ALA A 216 -0.06 -17.54 -2.11
C ALA A 216 0.88 -18.56 -2.78
N GLY A 217 0.51 -19.08 -3.97
CA GLY A 217 1.37 -19.94 -4.77
C GLY A 217 2.71 -19.28 -5.12
N HIS A 218 2.68 -18.01 -5.56
CA HIS A 218 3.91 -17.26 -5.85
C HIS A 218 4.79 -17.02 -4.62
N ILE A 219 4.20 -16.79 -3.45
CA ILE A 219 4.91 -16.65 -2.17
C ILE A 219 5.52 -17.98 -1.76
N MET A 220 4.76 -19.08 -1.81
CA MET A 220 5.24 -20.42 -1.43
C MET A 220 6.40 -20.86 -2.32
N VAL A 221 6.29 -20.70 -3.64
CA VAL A 221 7.39 -20.97 -4.58
C VAL A 221 8.61 -20.12 -4.24
N ALA A 222 8.42 -18.83 -3.87
CA ALA A 222 9.54 -17.99 -3.48
C ALA A 222 10.25 -18.49 -2.22
N LEU A 223 9.48 -18.97 -1.24
CA LEU A 223 9.99 -19.53 0.01
C LEU A 223 10.71 -20.86 -0.21
N ASP A 224 10.18 -21.72 -1.07
CA ASP A 224 10.77 -23.02 -1.40
C ASP A 224 12.08 -22.86 -2.17
N GLU A 225 12.11 -21.95 -3.14
CA GLU A 225 13.30 -21.65 -3.95
C GLU A 225 14.27 -20.68 -3.25
N GLN A 226 13.93 -20.21 -2.04
CA GLN A 226 14.69 -19.20 -1.29
C GLN A 226 15.03 -17.94 -2.11
N ARG A 227 14.10 -17.52 -2.98
CA ARG A 227 14.24 -16.32 -3.80
C ARG A 227 13.55 -15.12 -3.16
N PRO A 228 14.08 -13.89 -3.36
CA PRO A 228 13.43 -12.70 -2.86
C PRO A 228 12.05 -12.50 -3.48
N LEU A 229 11.12 -11.99 -2.67
CA LEU A 229 9.80 -11.56 -3.13
C LEU A 229 9.24 -10.52 -2.16
N SER A 230 8.80 -9.39 -2.70
CA SER A 230 8.15 -8.31 -1.96
C SER A 230 6.68 -8.17 -2.37
N VAL A 231 5.79 -8.15 -1.38
CA VAL A 231 4.38 -7.81 -1.58
C VAL A 231 4.08 -6.55 -0.77
N VAL A 232 3.83 -5.45 -1.47
CA VAL A 232 3.49 -4.14 -0.88
C VAL A 232 2.03 -3.82 -1.14
N ARG A 233 1.41 -2.97 -0.32
CA ARG A 233 0.00 -2.58 -0.49
C ARG A 233 -0.13 -1.07 -0.47
N LEU A 234 -1.03 -0.54 -1.30
CA LEU A 234 -1.35 0.88 -1.40
C LEU A 234 -2.76 1.12 -0.87
N GLY A 235 -2.84 1.70 0.31
CA GLY A 235 -4.05 2.28 0.87
C GLY A 235 -4.20 3.76 0.50
N ASP A 236 -5.12 4.42 1.18
CA ASP A 236 -5.28 5.86 1.14
C ASP A 236 -4.05 6.59 1.71
N GLY A 237 -3.45 6.09 2.78
CA GLY A 237 -2.25 6.68 3.39
C GLY A 237 -1.06 6.82 2.44
N GLU A 238 -0.72 5.74 1.72
CA GLU A 238 0.38 5.77 0.73
C GLU A 238 0.04 6.70 -0.44
N LEU A 239 -1.20 6.64 -0.94
CA LEU A 239 -1.63 7.46 -2.07
C LEU A 239 -1.69 8.95 -1.73
N LEU A 240 -2.21 9.31 -0.55
CA LEU A 240 -2.25 10.68 -0.04
C LEU A 240 -0.85 11.21 0.24
N THR A 241 0.04 10.38 0.79
CA THR A 241 1.46 10.73 0.96
C THR A 241 2.09 11.10 -0.37
N LEU A 242 1.91 10.27 -1.40
CA LEU A 242 2.43 10.55 -2.73
C LEU A 242 1.75 11.76 -3.40
N ALA A 243 0.47 12.00 -3.11
CA ALA A 243 -0.31 13.06 -3.73
C ALA A 243 0.03 14.47 -3.24
N ALA A 244 0.56 14.60 -2.02
CA ALA A 244 0.89 15.88 -1.41
C ALA A 244 1.93 16.68 -2.22
N ASP A 245 1.54 17.89 -2.64
CA ASP A 245 2.29 18.80 -3.51
C ASP A 245 2.72 18.17 -4.85
N THR A 246 1.99 17.17 -5.33
CA THR A 246 2.22 16.55 -6.65
C THR A 246 0.97 16.58 -7.52
N VAL A 247 -0.13 16.04 -7.02
CA VAL A 247 -1.43 16.03 -7.69
C VAL A 247 -2.51 16.70 -6.85
N LEU A 248 -2.28 16.86 -5.53
CA LEU A 248 -3.10 17.64 -4.62
C LEU A 248 -2.22 18.64 -3.85
N PRO A 249 -2.73 19.82 -3.47
CA PRO A 249 -2.05 20.70 -2.51
C PRO A 249 -1.80 19.99 -1.17
N ALA A 250 -0.64 20.22 -0.53
CA ALA A 250 -0.35 19.59 0.76
C ALA A 250 -1.35 19.92 1.87
N LEU A 251 -1.93 21.12 1.87
CA LEU A 251 -2.97 21.51 2.85
C LEU A 251 -4.21 20.62 2.72
N GLU A 252 -4.66 20.38 1.49
CA GLU A 252 -5.79 19.48 1.22
C GLU A 252 -5.48 18.04 1.67
N VAL A 253 -4.25 17.56 1.45
CA VAL A 253 -3.84 16.25 1.97
C VAL A 253 -3.85 16.19 3.49
N GLN A 254 -3.43 17.25 4.19
CA GLN A 254 -3.48 17.29 5.66
C GLN A 254 -4.91 17.21 6.18
N GLU A 255 -5.87 17.85 5.50
CA GLU A 255 -7.29 17.78 5.84
C GLU A 255 -7.89 16.40 5.56
N LEU A 256 -7.53 15.78 4.42
CA LEU A 256 -8.01 14.45 4.04
C LEU A 256 -7.36 13.32 4.84
N ALA A 257 -6.15 13.56 5.37
CA ALA A 257 -5.30 12.51 5.92
C ALA A 257 -4.70 12.90 7.30
N PRO A 258 -5.52 13.26 8.31
CA PRO A 258 -5.01 13.61 9.64
C PRO A 258 -4.31 12.43 10.35
N PHE A 259 -4.46 11.22 9.82
CA PHE A 259 -3.85 9.98 10.32
C PHE A 259 -2.43 9.72 9.80
N LEU A 260 -1.90 10.49 8.83
CA LEU A 260 -0.56 10.25 8.28
C LEU A 260 0.58 10.24 9.33
N PRO A 261 0.57 11.10 10.38
CA PRO A 261 1.57 11.01 11.44
C PRO A 261 1.58 9.66 12.15
N TYR A 262 0.40 9.10 12.43
CA TYR A 262 0.27 7.76 13.02
C TYR A 262 0.74 6.66 12.05
N ALA A 263 0.52 6.85 10.74
CA ALA A 263 0.98 5.94 9.70
C ALA A 263 2.49 6.04 9.38
N GLY A 264 3.25 6.86 10.13
CA GLY A 264 4.70 6.97 10.00
C GLY A 264 5.19 8.09 9.07
N VAL A 265 4.28 8.97 8.61
CA VAL A 265 4.58 10.14 7.77
C VAL A 265 3.95 11.40 8.37
N PRO A 266 4.57 12.03 9.38
CA PRO A 266 4.05 13.27 9.96
C PRO A 266 3.91 14.41 8.96
N CYS A 267 4.80 14.44 7.97
CA CYS A 267 4.75 15.39 6.86
C CYS A 267 5.25 14.68 5.59
N SER A 268 4.50 14.79 4.49
CA SER A 268 4.95 14.28 3.20
C SER A 268 6.00 15.21 2.61
N THR A 269 7.25 14.78 2.62
CA THR A 269 8.37 15.49 1.99
C THR A 269 8.70 14.91 0.62
N PRO A 270 9.36 15.66 -0.27
CA PRO A 270 9.82 15.14 -1.56
C PRO A 270 10.63 13.84 -1.44
N ASP A 271 11.49 13.72 -0.43
CA ASP A 271 12.33 12.53 -0.19
C ASP A 271 11.49 11.30 0.18
N ILE A 272 10.49 11.47 1.05
CA ILE A 272 9.56 10.40 1.43
C ILE A 272 8.78 9.92 0.20
N ARG A 273 8.30 10.86 -0.61
CA ARG A 273 7.56 10.53 -1.84
C ARG A 273 8.43 9.80 -2.85
N ALA A 274 9.66 10.27 -3.05
CA ALA A 274 10.62 9.61 -3.95
C ALA A 274 10.94 8.18 -3.48
N MET A 275 11.21 8.00 -2.19
CA MET A 275 11.49 6.69 -1.60
C MET A 275 10.30 5.73 -1.74
N LEU A 276 9.08 6.22 -1.51
CA LEU A 276 7.87 5.43 -1.65
C LEU A 276 7.59 5.06 -3.12
N ALA A 277 7.76 6.02 -4.04
CA ALA A 277 7.61 5.78 -5.48
C ALA A 277 8.62 4.73 -6.01
N GLU A 278 9.88 4.83 -5.59
CA GLU A 278 10.91 3.84 -5.91
C GLU A 278 10.54 2.45 -5.37
N ALA A 279 10.07 2.39 -4.12
CA ALA A 279 9.67 1.13 -3.51
C ALA A 279 8.51 0.46 -4.27
N ILE A 280 7.52 1.24 -4.72
CA ILE A 280 6.40 0.75 -5.53
C ILE A 280 6.89 0.25 -6.88
N GLN A 281 7.74 1.01 -7.56
CA GLN A 281 8.25 0.65 -8.88
C GLN A 281 9.10 -0.62 -8.84
N GLY A 282 9.84 -0.84 -7.74
CA GLY A 282 10.70 -2.00 -7.57
C GLY A 282 10.05 -3.23 -6.95
N ALA A 283 8.81 -3.14 -6.45
CA ALA A 283 8.15 -4.25 -5.75
C ALA A 283 7.74 -5.38 -6.70
N ASP A 284 7.78 -6.62 -6.23
CA ASP A 284 7.40 -7.79 -7.03
C ASP A 284 5.88 -7.87 -7.21
N TRP A 285 5.12 -7.46 -6.20
CA TRP A 285 3.67 -7.40 -6.22
C TRP A 285 3.17 -6.13 -5.54
N VAL A 286 2.27 -5.40 -6.21
CA VAL A 286 1.67 -4.17 -5.70
C VAL A 286 0.17 -4.37 -5.51
N GLY A 287 -0.27 -4.33 -4.26
CA GLY A 287 -1.68 -4.31 -3.90
C GLY A 287 -2.29 -2.95 -4.15
N VAL A 288 -3.29 -2.85 -5.02
CA VAL A 288 -3.98 -1.59 -5.35
C VAL A 288 -5.43 -1.60 -4.86
N PRO A 289 -6.00 -0.43 -4.52
CA PRO A 289 -7.38 -0.39 -4.05
C PRO A 289 -8.36 -0.74 -5.18
N ILE A 290 -9.39 -1.53 -4.84
CA ILE A 290 -10.52 -1.82 -5.74
C ILE A 290 -11.57 -0.69 -5.66
N SER A 291 -11.65 -0.01 -4.51
CA SER A 291 -12.58 1.11 -4.31
C SER A 291 -12.31 2.24 -5.31
N ARG A 292 -13.37 2.70 -5.96
CA ARG A 292 -13.35 3.85 -6.90
C ARG A 292 -13.48 5.21 -6.21
N ALA A 293 -13.48 5.24 -4.87
CA ALA A 293 -13.59 6.50 -4.12
C ALA A 293 -12.36 7.43 -4.35
N PRO A 294 -12.50 8.75 -4.14
CA PRO A 294 -11.51 9.75 -4.56
C PRO A 294 -10.10 9.49 -4.01
N THR A 295 -9.95 9.17 -2.73
CA THR A 295 -8.65 8.94 -2.08
C THR A 295 -8.03 7.58 -2.40
N PHE A 296 -8.72 6.73 -3.17
CA PHE A 296 -8.28 5.40 -3.59
C PHE A 296 -7.94 5.38 -5.08
N GLN A 297 -8.71 4.69 -5.94
CA GLN A 297 -8.43 4.69 -7.39
C GLN A 297 -8.46 6.10 -8.01
N GLY A 298 -9.22 7.03 -7.42
CA GLY A 298 -9.20 8.43 -7.85
C GLY A 298 -7.81 9.05 -7.80
N LEU A 299 -6.98 8.68 -6.82
CA LEU A 299 -5.59 9.12 -6.69
C LEU A 299 -4.57 8.16 -7.29
N LEU A 300 -4.85 6.85 -7.32
CA LEU A 300 -3.91 5.83 -7.78
C LEU A 300 -3.26 6.18 -9.13
N PHE A 301 -4.07 6.37 -10.17
CA PHE A 301 -3.53 6.59 -11.52
C PHE A 301 -2.89 7.98 -11.72
N PRO A 302 -3.46 9.09 -11.19
CA PRO A 302 -2.78 10.39 -11.21
C PRO A 302 -1.41 10.36 -10.54
N VAL A 303 -1.31 9.74 -9.36
CA VAL A 303 -0.06 9.61 -8.62
C VAL A 303 0.96 8.78 -9.40
N LEU A 304 0.59 7.58 -9.85
CA LEU A 304 1.52 6.73 -10.62
C LEU A 304 2.03 7.45 -11.87
N ARG A 305 1.16 8.22 -12.56
CA ARG A 305 1.55 9.04 -13.71
C ARG A 305 2.54 10.13 -13.34
N HIS A 306 2.32 10.85 -12.23
CA HIS A 306 3.23 11.91 -11.78
C HIS A 306 4.64 11.38 -11.55
N PHE A 307 4.78 10.20 -10.93
CA PHE A 307 6.07 9.56 -10.66
C PHE A 307 6.61 8.74 -11.84
N GLY A 308 5.96 8.76 -13.01
CA GLY A 308 6.40 8.00 -14.18
C GLY A 308 6.29 6.47 -14.03
N ILE A 309 5.51 5.99 -13.07
CA ILE A 309 5.30 4.56 -12.83
C ILE A 309 4.27 4.04 -13.83
N ASN A 310 4.70 3.17 -14.74
CA ASN A 310 3.80 2.50 -15.66
C ASN A 310 3.03 1.38 -14.95
N TRP A 311 1.78 1.66 -14.58
CA TRP A 311 0.91 0.69 -13.90
C TRP A 311 0.74 -0.63 -14.68
N SER A 312 0.79 -0.59 -16.01
CA SER A 312 0.60 -1.79 -16.85
C SER A 312 1.78 -2.76 -16.81
N SER A 313 2.96 -2.31 -16.34
CA SER A 313 4.11 -3.19 -16.10
C SER A 313 4.18 -3.74 -14.68
N LEU A 314 3.33 -3.25 -13.76
CA LEU A 314 3.28 -3.75 -12.40
C LEU A 314 2.52 -5.08 -12.34
N LYS A 315 2.96 -5.98 -11.47
CA LYS A 315 2.17 -7.15 -11.10
C LYS A 315 1.20 -6.75 -9.99
N LEU A 316 -0.09 -6.76 -10.30
CA LEU A 316 -1.11 -6.19 -9.44
C LEU A 316 -1.88 -7.25 -8.65
N THR A 317 -2.19 -6.93 -7.39
CA THR A 317 -3.17 -7.62 -6.55
C THR A 317 -4.04 -6.59 -5.81
N SER A 318 -4.89 -7.01 -4.88
CA SER A 318 -5.71 -6.11 -4.05
C SER A 318 -4.88 -5.48 -2.92
N SER A 319 -5.13 -4.21 -2.57
CA SER A 319 -4.52 -3.60 -1.37
C SER A 319 -5.01 -4.20 -0.05
N THR A 320 -6.08 -5.01 -0.10
CA THR A 320 -6.63 -5.81 1.00
C THR A 320 -6.24 -7.30 0.91
N ILE A 321 -5.16 -7.60 0.19
CA ILE A 321 -4.71 -8.98 -0.04
C ILE A 321 -4.32 -9.70 1.25
N ASN A 322 -3.82 -8.99 2.27
CA ASN A 322 -3.58 -9.52 3.61
C ASN A 322 -4.86 -10.14 4.20
N TYR A 323 -5.96 -9.38 4.21
CA TYR A 323 -7.25 -9.89 4.65
C TYR A 323 -7.72 -11.04 3.76
N SER A 324 -7.55 -10.93 2.44
CA SER A 324 -8.03 -11.95 1.51
C SER A 324 -7.30 -13.28 1.66
N LEU A 325 -5.98 -13.26 1.92
CA LEU A 325 -5.18 -14.45 2.25
C LEU A 325 -5.64 -15.09 3.56
N HIS A 326 -5.93 -14.27 4.58
CA HIS A 326 -6.46 -14.74 5.86
C HIS A 326 -7.85 -15.38 5.71
N HIS A 327 -8.81 -14.70 5.09
CA HIS A 327 -10.16 -15.21 4.87
C HIS A 327 -10.17 -16.50 4.03
N SER A 328 -9.22 -16.63 3.09
CA SER A 328 -9.04 -17.83 2.27
C SER A 328 -8.28 -18.95 3.00
N ARG A 329 -7.94 -18.77 4.28
CA ARG A 329 -7.16 -19.71 5.12
C ARG A 329 -5.79 -20.06 4.54
N LEU A 330 -5.17 -19.13 3.80
CA LEU A 330 -3.87 -19.31 3.15
C LEU A 330 -2.70 -18.83 4.00
N LEU A 331 -2.95 -18.02 5.03
CA LEU A 331 -1.89 -17.44 5.85
C LEU A 331 -1.06 -18.51 6.58
N LEU A 332 -1.70 -19.42 7.32
CA LEU A 332 -0.99 -20.50 8.02
C LEU A 332 -0.22 -21.42 7.06
N PRO A 333 -0.80 -21.90 5.94
CA PRO A 333 -0.06 -22.66 4.94
C PRO A 333 1.21 -21.98 4.40
N ILE A 334 1.20 -20.64 4.27
CA ILE A 334 2.38 -19.88 3.85
C ILE A 334 3.47 -19.88 4.94
N LEU A 335 3.08 -19.78 6.21
CA LEU A 335 3.99 -19.55 7.33
C LEU A 335 4.51 -20.85 7.98
N GLN A 336 3.76 -21.95 7.88
CA GLN A 336 4.14 -23.22 8.50
C GLN A 336 5.48 -23.74 7.96
N GLY A 337 6.36 -24.15 8.89
CA GLY A 337 7.70 -24.63 8.56
C GLY A 337 8.68 -23.54 8.13
N ARG A 338 8.32 -22.25 8.23
CA ARG A 338 9.19 -21.12 7.88
C ARG A 338 9.65 -20.37 9.12
N ARG A 339 10.83 -19.78 9.02
CA ARG A 339 11.35 -18.82 10.01
C ARG A 339 10.77 -17.45 9.73
N VAL A 340 9.96 -16.95 10.66
CA VAL A 340 9.22 -15.70 10.51
C VAL A 340 9.84 -14.60 11.36
N LEU A 341 10.16 -13.48 10.70
CA LEU A 341 10.49 -12.21 11.35
C LEU A 341 9.22 -11.34 11.42
N LEU A 342 8.89 -10.82 12.60
CA LEU A 342 7.76 -9.91 12.78
C LEU A 342 8.26 -8.49 13.02
N ILE A 343 7.70 -7.52 12.28
CA ILE A 343 8.06 -6.11 12.36
C ILE A 343 6.78 -5.29 12.52
N GLY A 344 6.66 -4.50 13.57
CA GLY A 344 5.49 -3.64 13.80
C GLY A 344 5.06 -3.55 15.26
N SER A 345 4.15 -2.61 15.57
CA SER A 345 3.67 -2.35 16.94
C SER A 345 3.07 -3.58 17.62
N GLN A 346 2.37 -4.42 16.87
CA GLN A 346 1.72 -5.64 17.36
C GLN A 346 2.60 -6.89 17.22
N ALA A 347 3.88 -6.74 16.88
CA ALA A 347 4.72 -7.88 16.51
C ALA A 347 4.94 -8.87 17.67
N ALA A 348 4.94 -8.39 18.92
CA ALA A 348 5.12 -9.25 20.09
C ALA A 348 3.90 -10.14 20.34
N GLU A 349 2.71 -9.54 20.39
CA GLU A 349 1.43 -10.21 20.61
C GLU A 349 1.08 -11.13 19.43
N LEU A 350 1.29 -10.66 18.20
CA LEU A 350 1.13 -11.49 17.01
C LEU A 350 2.09 -12.68 17.03
N GLY A 351 3.31 -12.49 17.54
CA GLY A 351 4.28 -13.58 17.72
C GLY A 351 3.77 -14.67 18.65
N VAL A 352 3.17 -14.30 19.78
CA VAL A 352 2.54 -15.26 20.70
C VAL A 352 1.42 -16.04 20.00
N LEU A 353 0.52 -15.33 19.31
CA LEU A 353 -0.61 -15.95 18.60
C LEU A 353 -0.14 -16.93 17.52
N LEU A 354 0.80 -16.51 16.66
CA LEU A 354 1.32 -17.35 15.58
C LEU A 354 2.11 -18.56 16.13
N HIS A 355 2.86 -18.37 17.22
CA HIS A 355 3.57 -19.47 17.88
C HIS A 355 2.63 -20.56 18.41
N GLN A 356 1.48 -20.18 18.98
CA GLN A 356 0.44 -21.13 19.41
C GLN A 356 -0.12 -21.96 18.25
N HIS A 357 -0.01 -21.45 17.02
CA HIS A 357 -0.43 -22.14 15.79
C HIS A 357 0.74 -22.83 15.07
N GLY A 358 1.86 -23.05 15.75
CA GLY A 358 3.00 -23.81 15.23
C GLY A 358 3.91 -23.05 14.26
N VAL A 359 3.81 -21.72 14.21
CA VAL A 359 4.71 -20.88 13.40
C VAL A 359 6.01 -20.60 14.17
N GLN A 360 7.15 -20.74 13.48
CA GLN A 360 8.45 -20.45 14.06
C GLN A 360 8.78 -18.96 13.96
N ILE A 361 8.73 -18.27 15.10
CA ILE A 361 9.14 -16.86 15.19
C ILE A 361 10.63 -16.79 15.52
N THR A 362 11.42 -16.21 14.62
CA THR A 362 12.89 -16.10 14.79
C THR A 362 13.34 -14.71 15.24
N GLY A 363 12.50 -13.70 15.09
CA GLY A 363 12.77 -12.35 15.56
C GLY A 363 11.50 -11.51 15.64
N ILE A 364 11.50 -10.55 16.56
CA ILE A 364 10.43 -9.59 16.77
C ILE A 364 11.06 -8.20 16.87
N LEU A 365 10.59 -7.28 16.04
CA LEU A 365 10.93 -5.86 16.09
C LEU A 365 9.63 -5.06 16.36
N PRO A 366 9.37 -4.65 17.61
CA PRO A 366 8.05 -4.21 18.06
C PRO A 366 7.71 -2.75 17.76
N SER A 367 8.57 -1.98 17.09
CA SER A 367 8.26 -0.58 16.76
C SER A 367 9.06 -0.08 15.57
N VAL A 368 8.39 0.65 14.68
CA VAL A 368 8.98 1.37 13.55
C VAL A 368 8.58 2.84 13.68
N ALA A 369 9.54 3.70 14.00
CA ALA A 369 9.31 5.13 14.23
C ALA A 369 9.24 5.93 12.91
N GLY A 370 8.32 5.54 12.03
CA GLY A 370 8.09 6.18 10.74
C GLY A 370 9.22 5.99 9.72
N MET A 371 9.20 6.80 8.67
CA MET A 371 10.11 6.66 7.52
C MET A 371 11.60 6.82 7.88
N ALA A 372 11.91 7.65 8.87
CA ALA A 372 13.29 7.90 9.30
C ALA A 372 13.94 6.68 9.98
N ASP A 373 13.14 5.74 10.48
CA ASP A 373 13.61 4.57 11.24
C ASP A 373 13.95 3.36 10.35
N ILE A 374 13.65 3.43 9.06
CA ILE A 374 13.92 2.37 8.08
C ILE A 374 15.37 1.85 8.14
N PRO A 375 16.42 2.69 8.23
CA PRO A 375 17.79 2.19 8.32
C PRO A 375 18.05 1.29 9.54
N ARG A 376 17.53 1.65 10.72
CA ARG A 376 17.66 0.85 11.94
C ARG A 376 16.94 -0.49 11.81
N VAL A 377 15.72 -0.45 11.24
CA VAL A 377 14.92 -1.66 11.02
C VAL A 377 15.64 -2.62 10.06
N MET A 378 16.21 -2.11 8.97
CA MET A 378 16.98 -2.90 8.03
C MET A 378 18.24 -3.51 8.65
N GLN A 379 18.97 -2.75 9.47
CA GLN A 379 20.13 -3.27 10.21
C GLN A 379 19.72 -4.43 11.13
N HIS A 380 18.67 -4.25 11.92
CA HIS A 380 18.19 -5.32 12.80
C HIS A 380 17.71 -6.54 12.01
N ALA A 381 16.98 -6.35 10.91
CA ALA A 381 16.54 -7.45 10.06
C ALA A 381 17.74 -8.25 9.50
N ALA A 382 18.83 -7.57 9.10
CA ALA A 382 20.04 -8.23 8.60
C ALA A 382 20.74 -9.13 9.62
N GLU A 383 20.55 -8.87 10.93
CA GLU A 383 21.11 -9.68 12.02
C GLU A 383 20.27 -10.95 12.29
N GLN A 384 19.04 -11.03 11.77
CA GLN A 384 18.14 -12.15 11.99
C GLN A 384 18.24 -13.18 10.86
N THR A 385 18.12 -14.46 11.22
CA THR A 385 18.00 -15.53 10.22
C THR A 385 16.53 -15.89 10.03
N PHE A 386 15.95 -15.49 8.91
CA PHE A 386 14.53 -15.72 8.58
C PHE A 386 14.33 -16.05 7.10
N ASP A 387 13.14 -16.53 6.76
CA ASP A 387 12.70 -16.83 5.39
C ASP A 387 11.67 -15.81 4.91
N ILE A 388 10.76 -15.41 5.81
CA ILE A 388 9.72 -14.40 5.56
C ILE A 388 9.65 -13.35 6.67
N ALA A 389 9.49 -12.08 6.28
CA ALA A 389 9.14 -11.00 7.19
C ALA A 389 7.67 -10.59 7.01
N LEU A 390 6.93 -10.49 8.12
CA LEU A 390 5.60 -9.87 8.16
C LEU A 390 5.75 -8.45 8.74
N VAL A 391 5.39 -7.45 7.93
CA VAL A 391 5.66 -6.04 8.24
C VAL A 391 4.33 -5.29 8.43
N ALA A 392 4.05 -4.86 9.65
CA ALA A 392 2.90 -4.05 10.03
C ALA A 392 3.37 -2.69 10.60
N ALA A 393 3.83 -1.82 9.69
CA ALA A 393 4.56 -0.59 10.05
C ALA A 393 4.02 0.67 9.37
N GLY A 394 2.74 0.70 9.00
CA GLY A 394 2.16 1.82 8.24
C GLY A 394 2.84 2.01 6.87
N ILE A 395 2.98 3.25 6.44
CA ILE A 395 3.60 3.61 5.15
C ILE A 395 5.05 3.11 5.01
N PRO A 396 5.90 3.13 6.07
CA PRO A 396 7.21 2.49 6.04
C PRO A 396 7.22 1.02 5.60
N ALA A 397 6.12 0.27 5.78
CA ALA A 397 6.04 -1.13 5.41
C ALA A 397 6.32 -1.35 3.91
N VAL A 398 5.85 -0.43 3.04
CA VAL A 398 6.09 -0.52 1.59
C VAL A 398 7.57 -0.51 1.26
N VAL A 399 8.31 0.44 1.84
CA VAL A 399 9.76 0.56 1.63
C VAL A 399 10.51 -0.60 2.27
N LEU A 400 10.14 -0.97 3.50
CA LEU A 400 10.76 -2.09 4.22
C LEU A 400 10.61 -3.40 3.46
N CYS A 401 9.42 -3.73 2.96
CA CYS A 401 9.19 -4.95 2.21
C CYS A 401 10.05 -4.98 0.92
N ARG A 402 10.12 -3.86 0.19
CA ARG A 402 10.97 -3.77 -1.00
C ARG A 402 12.45 -3.98 -0.65
N ARG A 403 12.93 -3.33 0.41
CA ARG A 403 14.33 -3.36 0.82
C ARG A 403 14.73 -4.71 1.42
N ILE A 404 13.89 -5.34 2.24
CA ILE A 404 14.13 -6.70 2.76
C ILE A 404 14.28 -7.69 1.61
N ALA A 405 13.41 -7.63 0.60
CA ALA A 405 13.56 -8.48 -0.57
C ALA A 405 14.83 -8.16 -1.38
N GLY A 406 15.08 -6.89 -1.67
CA GLY A 406 16.21 -6.48 -2.52
C GLY A 406 17.59 -6.63 -1.89
N GLU A 407 17.71 -6.31 -0.59
CA GLU A 407 18.98 -6.23 0.11
C GLU A 407 19.29 -7.52 0.89
N LEU A 408 18.27 -8.19 1.43
CA LEU A 408 18.46 -9.39 2.27
C LEU A 408 18.10 -10.69 1.54
N GLY A 409 17.55 -10.61 0.33
CA GLY A 409 17.20 -11.79 -0.47
C GLY A 409 16.01 -12.58 0.11
N LYS A 410 15.16 -11.96 0.93
CA LYS A 410 14.08 -12.64 1.66
C LYS A 410 12.70 -12.37 1.09
N VAL A 411 11.72 -13.15 1.52
CA VAL A 411 10.32 -12.81 1.29
C VAL A 411 9.89 -11.76 2.31
N ALA A 412 9.20 -10.71 1.88
CA ALA A 412 8.64 -9.70 2.76
C ALA A 412 7.21 -9.35 2.35
N PHE A 413 6.31 -9.38 3.32
CA PHE A 413 4.90 -9.13 3.12
C PHE A 413 4.40 -8.00 4.00
N ASP A 414 3.84 -6.97 3.37
CA ASP A 414 3.14 -5.91 4.06
C ASP A 414 1.83 -6.47 4.67
N PHE A 415 1.88 -6.69 5.97
CA PHE A 415 0.85 -7.34 6.76
C PHE A 415 -0.22 -6.35 7.27
N GLY A 416 0.17 -5.08 7.46
CA GLY A 416 -0.71 -3.99 7.87
C GLY A 416 -1.59 -4.30 9.08
N HIS A 417 -2.80 -3.72 9.06
CA HIS A 417 -3.78 -3.84 10.15
C HIS A 417 -4.38 -5.24 10.36
N LEU A 418 -4.02 -6.24 9.53
CA LEU A 418 -4.38 -7.62 9.85
C LEU A 418 -3.73 -8.05 11.18
N ALA A 419 -2.54 -7.53 11.52
CA ALA A 419 -1.93 -7.75 12.81
C ALA A 419 -2.86 -7.32 13.96
N ASP A 420 -3.38 -6.10 13.91
CA ASP A 420 -4.28 -5.56 14.94
C ASP A 420 -5.56 -6.40 15.07
N LYS A 421 -6.17 -6.77 13.94
CA LYS A 421 -7.42 -7.55 13.94
C LYS A 421 -7.25 -8.96 14.51
N LEU A 422 -6.09 -9.59 14.26
CA LEU A 422 -5.77 -10.91 14.81
C LEU A 422 -5.46 -10.83 16.31
N VAL A 423 -4.68 -9.82 16.73
CA VAL A 423 -4.31 -9.65 18.15
C VAL A 423 -5.51 -9.26 19.01
N THR A 424 -6.40 -8.41 18.51
CA THR A 424 -7.63 -8.02 19.24
C THR A 424 -8.70 -9.11 19.24
N GLY A 425 -8.56 -10.16 18.42
CA GLY A 425 -9.54 -11.23 18.26
C GLY A 425 -10.76 -10.86 17.42
N GLU A 426 -10.76 -9.69 16.76
CA GLU A 426 -11.77 -9.34 15.75
C GLU A 426 -11.76 -10.36 14.60
N LEU A 427 -10.58 -10.86 14.25
CA LEU A 427 -10.37 -11.98 13.34
C LEU A 427 -9.65 -13.12 14.06
N GLN A 428 -10.07 -14.36 13.79
CA GLN A 428 -9.45 -15.57 14.32
C GLN A 428 -8.56 -16.22 13.28
N LEU A 429 -7.40 -16.73 13.69
CA LEU A 429 -6.40 -17.34 12.80
C LEU A 429 -6.96 -18.59 12.09
#